data_AF-A0A7K2J689-F1
#
_entry.id   AF-A0A7K2J689-F1
#
_cell.length_a   1.000
_cell.length_b   1.000
_cell.length_c   1.000
_cell.angle_alpha   90.00
_cell.angle_beta   90.00
_cell.angle_gamma   90.00
#
_symmetry.space_group_name_H-M   'P 1'
#
loop_
_entity.id
_entity.type
_entity.pdbx_description
1 polymer ?
#
loop_
_entity_poly.entity_id
_entity_poly.type
_entity_poly.pdbx_seq_one_letter_code
_entity_poly.pdbx_strand_id
1 'polypeptide(L)'
;MTEVFTDALSGPVVTRLPRLRDWWSLLLAPVRESGGTFEDDEEVELTDDDLMADAAGHSDLDYAQARRVLTRALAGPVRLSQLLADAMQFGPAVADVLALTVLAAFAPDPEGDDEEPGVHDLSDLLGEHLVVLDDGACFDDGLFGGSDLLVVPARSLIGEELFEEAVA
;
A
#
# COMPACT_ATOMS: atom_id res chain seq x y z
N MET A 1 -36.86 12.78 -30.61
CA MET A 1 -36.04 12.22 -31.69
C MET A 1 -34.69 11.94 -31.08
N THR A 2 -34.55 10.71 -30.63
CA THR A 2 -33.37 10.15 -29.98
C THR A 2 -32.55 9.45 -31.06
N GLU A 3 -31.25 9.29 -30.81
CA GLU A 3 -30.28 8.48 -31.59
C GLU A 3 -29.48 9.24 -32.67
N VAL A 4 -28.39 9.89 -32.25
CA VAL A 4 -27.08 9.86 -32.96
C VAL A 4 -25.96 10.02 -31.92
N PHE A 5 -25.62 8.97 -31.16
CA PHE A 5 -24.45 8.94 -30.26
C PHE A 5 -23.64 7.65 -30.42
N THR A 6 -23.55 7.14 -31.64
CA THR A 6 -22.79 5.92 -31.91
C THR A 6 -22.24 6.00 -33.32
N ASP A 7 -21.16 6.76 -33.49
CA ASP A 7 -20.23 6.46 -34.56
C ASP A 7 -18.81 6.90 -34.20
N ALA A 8 -17.86 5.97 -34.38
CA ALA A 8 -16.41 6.16 -34.39
C ALA A 8 -15.63 6.48 -33.09
N LEU A 9 -15.68 5.58 -32.10
CA LEU A 9 -14.50 5.30 -31.25
C LEU A 9 -13.75 4.08 -31.81
N SER A 10 -13.03 4.31 -32.92
CA SER A 10 -12.10 3.33 -33.47
C SER A 10 -10.71 3.64 -32.91
N GLY A 11 -10.35 3.03 -31.78
CA GLY A 11 -8.95 3.00 -31.33
C GLY A 11 -8.01 2.41 -32.40
N PRO A 12 -6.70 2.64 -32.30
CA PRO A 12 -5.73 2.14 -33.28
C PRO A 12 -5.84 0.62 -33.42
N VAL A 13 -6.21 0.16 -34.62
CA VAL A 13 -6.30 -1.26 -34.95
C VAL A 13 -4.87 -1.83 -35.04
N VAL A 14 -4.43 -2.50 -33.98
CA VAL A 14 -3.15 -3.21 -33.98
C VAL A 14 -3.32 -4.49 -34.81
N THR A 15 -2.92 -4.43 -36.08
CA THR A 15 -3.08 -5.54 -37.04
C THR A 15 -2.23 -6.77 -36.71
N ARG A 16 -1.27 -6.67 -35.78
CA ARG A 16 -0.42 -7.77 -35.36
C ARG A 16 0.08 -7.58 -33.93
N LEU A 17 -0.09 -8.60 -33.08
CA LEU A 17 0.55 -8.65 -31.77
C LEU A 17 2.08 -8.65 -31.94
N PRO A 18 2.79 -7.62 -31.44
CA PRO A 18 4.25 -7.58 -31.50
C PRO A 18 4.80 -8.74 -30.65
N ARG A 19 5.79 -9.47 -31.18
CA ARG A 19 6.45 -10.52 -30.40
C ARG A 19 7.57 -9.89 -29.61
N LEU A 20 7.82 -10.41 -28.40
CA LEU A 20 8.87 -9.92 -27.51
C LEU A 20 10.24 -9.77 -28.19
N ARG A 21 10.58 -10.70 -29.10
CA ARG A 21 11.83 -10.65 -29.87
C ARG A 21 11.97 -9.39 -30.74
N ASP A 22 10.85 -8.81 -31.16
CA ASP A 22 10.82 -7.66 -32.06
C ASP A 22 11.13 -6.36 -31.28
N TRP A 23 11.06 -6.41 -29.94
CA TRP A 23 11.33 -5.28 -29.03
C TRP A 23 12.61 -5.44 -28.22
N TRP A 24 13.26 -6.59 -28.31
CA TRP A 24 14.45 -6.92 -27.51
C TRP A 24 15.59 -5.91 -27.70
N SER A 25 15.78 -5.39 -28.92
CA SER A 25 16.80 -4.37 -29.20
C SER A 25 16.47 -2.98 -28.64
N LEU A 26 15.18 -2.69 -28.40
CA LEU A 26 14.75 -1.44 -27.77
C LEU A 26 14.83 -1.53 -26.24
N LEU A 27 14.48 -2.69 -25.66
CA LEU A 27 14.55 -2.93 -24.22
C LEU A 27 16.00 -3.00 -23.70
N LEU A 28 16.93 -3.49 -24.53
CA LEU A 28 18.36 -3.55 -24.19
C LEU A 28 19.16 -2.35 -24.68
N ALA A 29 18.50 -1.34 -25.25
CA ALA A 29 19.20 -0.12 -25.60
C ALA A 29 19.62 0.60 -24.29
N PRO A 30 20.86 1.14 -24.22
CA PRO A 30 21.27 1.95 -23.08
C PRO A 30 20.27 3.12 -22.90
N VAL A 31 19.94 3.41 -21.63
CA VAL A 31 19.02 4.49 -21.26
C VAL A 31 19.43 5.76 -22.02
N ARG A 32 18.56 6.26 -22.88
CA ARG A 32 18.78 7.55 -23.53
C ARG A 32 18.64 8.59 -22.43
N GLU A 33 19.66 9.41 -22.23
CA GLU A 33 19.53 10.63 -21.43
C GLU A 33 18.31 11.39 -21.96
N SER A 34 17.41 11.78 -21.07
CA SER A 34 16.20 12.55 -21.37
C SER A 34 16.59 13.95 -21.84
N GLY A 35 17.06 14.04 -23.09
CA GLY A 35 17.29 15.29 -23.79
C GLY A 35 15.96 15.87 -24.24
N GLY A 36 15.27 16.56 -23.32
CA GLY A 36 14.07 17.32 -23.59
C GLY A 36 13.24 17.54 -22.34
N THR A 37 13.44 18.67 -21.68
CA THR A 37 12.39 19.30 -20.86
C THR A 37 11.16 19.46 -21.73
N PHE A 38 10.08 18.78 -21.38
CA PHE A 38 8.76 19.15 -21.86
C PHE A 38 8.45 20.51 -21.23
N GLU A 39 8.40 21.55 -22.06
CA GLU A 39 7.85 22.84 -21.64
C GLU A 39 6.35 22.66 -21.46
N ASP A 40 5.86 22.96 -20.25
CA ASP A 40 4.46 22.94 -19.80
C ASP A 40 3.73 21.59 -19.90
N ASP A 41 4.15 20.60 -19.10
CA ASP A 41 3.13 19.94 -18.29
C ASP A 41 2.92 20.88 -17.11
N GLU A 42 1.76 21.54 -17.02
CA GLU A 42 1.31 22.12 -15.76
C GLU A 42 1.48 21.01 -14.72
N GLU A 43 2.40 21.19 -13.77
CA GLU A 43 2.36 20.46 -12.52
C GLU A 43 0.93 20.64 -12.03
N VAL A 44 0.12 19.59 -12.15
CA VAL A 44 -1.17 19.53 -11.51
C VAL A 44 -0.81 19.46 -10.04
N GLU A 45 -0.63 20.62 -9.43
CA GLU A 45 -0.50 20.80 -8.00
C GLU A 45 -1.78 20.20 -7.44
N LEU A 46 -1.69 18.96 -6.95
CA LEU A 46 -2.74 18.34 -6.17
C LEU A 46 -2.87 19.21 -4.94
N THR A 47 -3.80 20.16 -4.97
CA THR A 47 -4.11 20.98 -3.80
C THR A 47 -4.44 20.04 -2.66
N ASP A 48 -3.91 20.30 -1.48
CA ASP A 48 -4.14 19.49 -0.27
C ASP A 48 -5.63 19.21 -0.01
N ASP A 49 -6.53 20.09 -0.49
CA ASP A 49 -7.99 19.88 -0.44
C ASP A 49 -8.50 18.66 -1.23
N ASP A 50 -7.80 18.23 -2.30
CA ASP A 50 -8.09 17.01 -3.07
C ASP A 50 -7.41 15.77 -2.47
N LEU A 51 -6.37 15.94 -1.65
CA LEU A 51 -5.71 14.87 -0.88
C LEU A 51 -6.38 14.62 0.48
N MET A 52 -7.05 15.62 1.04
CA MET A 52 -7.79 15.57 2.30
C MET A 52 -9.19 14.95 2.18
N ALA A 53 -9.69 14.76 0.97
CA ALA A 53 -10.85 13.92 0.73
C ALA A 53 -10.38 12.46 0.72
N ASP A 54 -10.25 11.85 1.90
CA ASP A 54 -10.06 10.41 2.18
C ASP A 54 -10.29 9.58 0.90
N ALA A 55 -9.21 9.38 0.11
CA ALA A 55 -9.33 9.03 -1.32
C ALA A 55 -9.97 7.65 -1.56
N ALA A 56 -10.21 6.89 -0.48
CA ALA A 56 -10.89 5.61 -0.47
C ALA A 56 -12.32 5.65 0.11
N GLY A 57 -12.77 6.77 0.69
CA GLY A 57 -14.12 6.95 1.21
C GLY A 57 -14.46 5.99 2.36
N HIS A 58 -13.50 5.72 3.24
CA HIS A 58 -13.66 4.82 4.36
C HIS A 58 -14.35 5.55 5.53
N SER A 59 -15.29 4.89 6.19
CA SER A 59 -16.00 5.50 7.31
C SER A 59 -15.22 5.40 8.62
N ASP A 60 -15.49 6.28 9.60
CA ASP A 60 -14.97 6.18 10.97
C ASP A 60 -15.18 4.78 11.58
N LEU A 61 -16.27 4.12 11.19
CA LEU A 61 -16.61 2.78 11.63
C LEU A 61 -15.63 1.74 11.06
N ASP A 62 -15.17 1.91 9.81
CA ASP A 62 -14.17 1.04 9.19
C ASP A 62 -12.82 1.16 9.90
N TYR A 63 -12.37 2.40 10.15
CA TYR A 63 -11.15 2.66 10.93
C TYR A 63 -11.23 2.11 12.36
N ALA A 64 -12.36 2.29 13.05
CA ALA A 64 -12.55 1.74 14.39
C ALA A 64 -12.52 0.19 14.41
N GLN A 65 -13.06 -0.45 13.35
CA GLN A 65 -13.03 -1.90 13.20
C GLN A 65 -11.63 -2.40 12.85
N ALA A 66 -10.92 -1.72 11.94
CA ALA A 66 -9.54 -2.02 11.60
C ALA A 66 -8.63 -1.92 12.83
N ARG A 67 -8.78 -0.85 13.63
CA ARG A 67 -8.08 -0.67 14.91
C ARG A 67 -8.32 -1.85 15.85
N ARG A 68 -9.56 -2.33 15.95
CA ARG A 68 -9.92 -3.46 16.81
C ARG A 68 -9.26 -4.76 16.36
N VAL A 69 -9.15 -4.99 15.05
CA VAL A 69 -8.44 -6.16 14.50
C VAL A 69 -6.95 -6.04 14.77
N LEU A 70 -6.35 -4.89 14.48
CA LEU A 70 -4.93 -4.62 14.68
C LEU A 70 -4.49 -4.75 16.15
N THR A 71 -5.33 -4.33 17.09
CA THR A 71 -5.08 -4.47 18.54
C THR A 71 -4.82 -5.93 18.97
N ARG A 72 -5.31 -6.92 18.21
CA ARG A 72 -5.03 -8.35 18.50
C ARG A 72 -3.54 -8.69 18.36
N ALA A 73 -2.82 -8.01 17.46
CA ALA A 73 -1.39 -8.20 17.28
C ALA A 73 -0.56 -7.75 18.49
N LEU A 74 -1.15 -7.02 19.46
CA LEU A 74 -0.47 -6.69 20.72
C LEU A 74 -0.23 -7.92 21.60
N ALA A 75 -1.02 -8.98 21.42
CA ALA A 75 -0.90 -10.22 22.20
C ALA A 75 0.23 -11.14 21.72
N GLY A 76 0.71 -10.96 20.48
CA GLY A 76 1.79 -11.76 19.90
C GLY A 76 1.90 -11.56 18.38
N PRO A 77 2.92 -12.15 17.74
CA PRO A 77 3.13 -12.06 16.29
C PRO A 77 1.91 -12.53 15.48
N VAL A 78 1.44 -11.72 14.53
CA VAL A 78 0.34 -12.07 13.62
C VAL A 78 0.70 -11.72 12.19
N ARG A 79 0.33 -12.60 11.25
CA ARG A 79 0.51 -12.38 9.81
C ARG A 79 -0.52 -11.42 9.24
N LEU A 80 -0.12 -10.64 8.24
CA LEU A 80 -1.01 -9.78 7.48
C LEU A 80 -2.16 -10.59 6.87
N SER A 81 -1.87 -11.74 6.28
CA SER A 81 -2.89 -12.67 5.74
C SER A 81 -3.98 -13.02 6.77
N GLN A 82 -3.58 -13.29 8.01
CA GLN A 82 -4.50 -13.59 9.11
C GLN A 82 -5.29 -12.35 9.56
N LEU A 83 -4.65 -11.18 9.61
CA LEU A 83 -5.32 -9.93 9.95
C LEU A 83 -6.36 -9.54 8.89
N LEU A 84 -6.05 -9.74 7.61
CA LEU A 84 -6.98 -9.49 6.51
C LEU A 84 -8.15 -10.48 6.53
N ALA A 85 -7.91 -11.76 6.78
CA ALA A 85 -8.98 -12.74 6.96
C ALA A 85 -9.93 -12.39 8.12
N ASP A 86 -9.39 -11.82 9.20
CA ASP A 86 -10.18 -11.31 10.33
C ASP A 86 -10.94 -10.03 9.98
N ALA A 87 -10.32 -9.10 9.26
CA ALA A 87 -10.92 -7.84 8.82
C ALA A 87 -12.06 -8.06 7.82
N MET A 88 -11.94 -9.05 6.93
CA MET A 88 -12.96 -9.43 5.96
C MET A 88 -14.30 -9.86 6.61
N GLN A 89 -14.30 -10.23 7.91
CA GLN A 89 -15.54 -10.51 8.66
C GLN A 89 -16.38 -9.25 8.90
N PHE A 90 -15.76 -8.07 8.84
CA PHE A 90 -16.40 -6.77 9.02
C PHE A 90 -16.71 -6.08 7.69
N GLY A 91 -15.90 -6.35 6.65
CA GLY A 91 -16.16 -5.94 5.28
C GLY A 91 -14.86 -5.70 4.51
N PRO A 92 -14.93 -5.59 3.17
CA PRO A 92 -13.76 -5.34 2.33
C PRO A 92 -13.10 -4.00 2.65
N ALA A 93 -13.88 -2.95 2.93
CA ALA A 93 -13.36 -1.64 3.31
C ALA A 93 -12.45 -1.68 4.55
N VAL A 94 -12.77 -2.53 5.53
CA VAL A 94 -11.96 -2.70 6.74
C VAL A 94 -10.64 -3.42 6.43
N ALA A 95 -10.68 -4.40 5.52
CA ALA A 95 -9.48 -5.10 5.07
C ALA A 95 -8.57 -4.16 4.27
N ASP A 96 -9.15 -3.30 3.43
CA ASP A 96 -8.41 -2.28 2.66
C ASP A 96 -7.71 -1.29 3.58
N VAL A 97 -8.43 -0.71 4.56
CA VAL A 97 -7.83 0.18 5.58
C VAL A 97 -6.67 -0.54 6.26
N LEU A 98 -6.87 -1.77 6.73
CA LEU A 98 -5.83 -2.51 7.44
C LEU A 98 -4.61 -2.82 6.56
N ALA A 99 -4.83 -3.19 5.29
CA ALA A 99 -3.76 -3.44 4.34
C ALA A 99 -2.92 -2.18 4.10
N LEU A 100 -3.58 -1.05 3.81
CA LEU A 100 -2.92 0.23 3.55
C LEU A 100 -2.13 0.71 4.76
N THR A 101 -2.72 0.64 5.96
CA THR A 101 -2.02 1.04 7.18
C THR A 101 -0.78 0.18 7.46
N VAL A 102 -0.89 -1.15 7.33
CA VAL A 102 0.25 -2.05 7.56
C VAL A 102 1.36 -1.84 6.52
N LEU A 103 0.99 -1.58 5.26
CA LEU A 103 1.94 -1.27 4.19
C LEU A 103 2.65 0.07 4.41
N ALA A 104 1.91 1.11 4.79
CA ALA A 104 2.47 2.42 5.13
C ALA A 104 3.46 2.32 6.30
N ALA A 105 3.15 1.49 7.30
CA ALA A 105 4.05 1.24 8.42
C ALA A 105 5.31 0.42 8.05
N PHE A 106 5.23 -0.44 7.03
CA PHE A 106 6.37 -1.23 6.55
C PHE A 106 7.33 -0.41 5.67
N ALA A 107 6.79 0.44 4.81
CA ALA A 107 7.54 1.30 3.90
C ALA A 107 7.08 2.76 4.05
N PRO A 108 7.47 3.43 5.15
CA PRO A 108 7.13 4.84 5.34
C PRO A 108 7.80 5.69 4.26
N ASP A 109 7.08 6.68 3.75
CA ASP A 109 7.62 7.63 2.77
C ASP A 109 8.68 8.52 3.44
N PRO A 110 9.95 8.54 2.97
CA PRO A 110 10.98 9.39 3.56
C PRO A 110 10.83 10.87 3.21
N GLU A 111 10.02 11.23 2.20
CA GLU A 111 9.77 12.61 1.75
C GLU A 111 8.39 13.13 2.14
N GLY A 112 7.55 12.27 2.74
CA GLY A 112 6.32 12.72 3.40
C GLY A 112 6.70 13.59 4.59
N ASP A 113 6.54 14.91 4.43
CA ASP A 113 6.56 15.85 5.56
C ASP A 113 5.64 15.30 6.66
N ASP A 114 5.96 15.61 7.92
CA ASP A 114 5.19 15.28 9.11
C ASP A 114 3.73 15.79 8.98
N GLU A 115 2.90 15.12 8.17
CA GLU A 115 1.48 15.37 8.07
C GLU A 115 0.93 15.16 9.47
N GLU A 116 0.27 16.19 10.01
CA GLU A 116 -0.36 16.09 11.31
C GLU A 116 -1.21 14.81 11.32
N PRO A 117 -1.02 13.91 12.30
CA PRO A 117 -1.69 12.61 12.29
C PRO A 117 -3.17 12.85 12.12
N GLY A 118 -3.70 12.40 10.98
CA GLY A 118 -5.10 12.59 10.64
C GLY A 118 -5.99 12.05 11.76
N VAL A 119 -7.22 12.54 11.86
CA VAL A 119 -8.20 12.13 12.90
C VAL A 119 -8.48 10.60 12.88
N HIS A 120 -8.09 9.92 11.80
CA HIS A 120 -8.28 8.48 11.55
C HIS A 120 -6.97 7.68 11.56
N ASP A 121 -5.91 8.26 12.11
CA ASP A 121 -4.59 7.66 12.08
C ASP A 121 -4.47 6.45 13.04
N LEU A 122 -4.00 5.33 12.50
CA LEU A 122 -3.68 4.10 13.25
C LEU A 122 -2.18 3.99 13.56
N SER A 123 -1.39 5.02 13.20
CA SER A 123 0.04 5.12 13.50
C SER A 123 0.33 5.25 14.99
N ASP A 124 -0.67 5.54 15.83
CA ASP A 124 -0.53 5.44 17.30
C ASP A 124 -0.18 4.00 17.73
N LEU A 125 -0.75 3.00 17.05
CA LEU A 125 -0.47 1.59 17.30
C LEU A 125 0.77 1.11 16.55
N LEU A 126 0.92 1.49 15.28
CA LEU A 126 2.01 1.09 14.40
C LEU A 126 3.14 2.10 14.47
N GLY A 127 4.28 1.71 15.06
CA GLY A 127 5.38 2.61 15.38
C GLY A 127 5.70 2.61 16.88
N GLU A 128 4.71 2.90 17.73
CA GLU A 128 4.92 2.89 19.19
C GLU A 128 4.76 1.51 19.83
N HIS A 129 3.85 0.68 19.32
CA HIS A 129 3.45 -0.57 19.99
C HIS A 129 3.58 -1.81 19.12
N LEU A 130 3.47 -1.64 17.81
CA LEU A 130 3.59 -2.70 16.81
C LEU A 130 4.65 -2.32 15.78
N VAL A 131 5.41 -3.32 15.34
CA VAL A 131 6.40 -3.22 14.27
C VAL A 131 6.00 -4.20 13.17
N VAL A 132 6.18 -3.79 11.92
CA VAL A 132 5.91 -4.62 10.75
C VAL A 132 7.23 -5.08 10.16
N LEU A 133 7.35 -6.39 9.93
CA LEU A 133 8.56 -7.04 9.44
C LEU A 133 8.25 -7.87 8.19
N ASP A 134 9.23 -8.04 7.31
CA ASP A 134 9.19 -9.02 6.23
C ASP A 134 10.20 -10.13 6.53
N ASP A 135 9.73 -11.37 6.63
CA ASP A 135 10.56 -12.57 6.79
C ASP A 135 10.61 -13.44 5.52
N GLY A 136 10.12 -12.91 4.39
CA GLY A 136 10.11 -13.57 3.09
C GLY A 136 8.96 -14.57 2.90
N ALA A 137 8.01 -14.65 3.83
CA ALA A 137 6.79 -15.42 3.62
C ALA A 137 5.98 -14.84 2.45
N CYS A 138 5.43 -15.68 1.58
CA CYS A 138 4.61 -15.22 0.46
C CYS A 138 3.12 -15.21 0.83
N PHE A 139 2.43 -14.19 0.32
CA PHE A 139 0.98 -14.04 0.40
C PHE A 139 0.40 -13.84 -1.00
N ASP A 140 -0.68 -14.56 -1.29
CA ASP A 140 -1.50 -14.38 -2.49
C ASP A 140 -2.93 -14.82 -2.18
N ASP A 141 -3.83 -13.86 -2.10
CA ASP A 141 -5.28 -14.07 -1.89
C ASP A 141 -6.10 -13.54 -3.07
N GLY A 142 -5.46 -13.33 -4.24
CA GLY A 142 -6.09 -12.83 -5.46
C GLY A 142 -6.43 -11.34 -5.47
N LEU A 143 -6.81 -10.75 -4.32
CA LEU A 143 -6.98 -9.30 -4.15
C LEU A 143 -5.69 -8.62 -3.65
N PHE A 144 -4.99 -9.30 -2.75
CA PHE A 144 -3.72 -8.87 -2.18
C PHE A 144 -2.65 -9.89 -2.50
N GLY A 145 -1.44 -9.43 -2.82
CA GLY A 145 -0.31 -10.31 -3.13
C GLY A 145 1.02 -9.67 -2.79
N GLY A 146 2.04 -10.48 -2.50
CA GLY A 146 3.38 -10.02 -2.14
C GLY A 146 3.94 -10.76 -0.93
N SER A 147 4.67 -10.04 -0.07
CA SER A 147 5.17 -10.59 1.20
C SER A 147 4.06 -10.63 2.25
N ASP A 148 3.96 -11.74 2.98
CA ASP A 148 3.07 -11.89 4.14
C ASP A 148 3.70 -11.25 5.37
N LEU A 149 3.53 -9.92 5.45
CA LEU A 149 4.12 -9.11 6.49
C LEU A 149 3.75 -9.61 7.89
N LEU A 150 4.74 -9.62 8.78
CA LEU A 150 4.60 -10.04 10.16
C LEU A 150 4.45 -8.81 11.06
N VAL A 151 3.29 -8.68 11.71
CA VAL A 151 3.04 -7.62 12.70
C VAL A 151 3.37 -8.18 14.09
N VAL A 152 4.35 -7.57 14.76
CA VAL A 152 4.84 -8.00 16.07
C VAL A 152 4.71 -6.89 17.12
N PRO A 153 4.49 -7.23 18.40
CA PRO A 153 4.63 -6.24 19.47
C PRO A 153 6.06 -5.69 19.53
N ALA A 154 6.22 -4.37 19.57
CA ALA A 154 7.54 -3.72 19.69
C ALA A 154 8.33 -4.22 20.92
N ARG A 155 7.62 -4.43 22.04
CA ARG A 155 8.18 -5.02 23.27
C ARG A 155 8.75 -6.43 23.12
N SER A 156 8.29 -7.19 22.12
CA SER A 156 8.78 -8.55 21.87
C SER A 156 10.17 -8.56 21.24
N LEU A 157 10.55 -7.50 20.51
CA LEU A 157 11.88 -7.35 19.91
C LEU A 157 12.95 -7.02 20.96
N ILE A 158 12.60 -6.19 21.95
CA ILE A 158 13.52 -5.78 23.04
C ILE A 158 13.87 -6.95 23.97
N GLY A 159 13.01 -7.96 24.05
CA GLY A 159 13.23 -9.15 24.88
C GLY A 159 14.35 -10.07 24.38
N GLU A 160 14.70 -10.01 23.10
CA GLU A 160 15.76 -10.84 22.51
C GLU A 160 17.15 -10.17 22.64
N GLU A 161 17.25 -8.86 22.45
CA GLU A 161 18.55 -8.15 22.56
C GLU A 161 19.12 -8.14 23.99
N LEU A 162 18.27 -8.01 25.02
CA LEU A 162 18.72 -8.03 26.43
C LEU A 162 19.14 -9.44 26.91
N PHE A 163 18.78 -10.49 26.18
CA PHE A 163 19.20 -11.86 26.51
C PHE A 163 20.58 -12.21 25.94
N GLU A 164 21.01 -11.58 24.84
CA GLU A 164 22.37 -11.75 24.31
C GLU A 164 23.41 -11.00 25.15
N GLU A 165 23.11 -9.80 25.65
CA GLU A 165 24.06 -9.03 26.47
C GLU A 165 24.24 -9.58 27.89
N ALA A 166 23.27 -10.36 28.40
CA ALA A 166 23.37 -11.02 29.71
C ALA A 166 24.12 -12.37 29.70
N VAL A 167 24.52 -12.86 28.52
CA VAL A 167 25.19 -14.15 28.32
C VAL A 167 26.62 -14.00 27.73
N ALA A 168 27.04 -12.76 27.42
CA ALA A 168 28.42 -12.42 27.02
C ALA A 168 29.31 -12.08 28.23
#